data_AF-A0A2V9XDB3-F1
#
_entry.id   AF-A0A2V9XDB3-F1
#
_cell.length_a   1.000
_cell.length_b   1.000
_cell.length_c   1.000
_cell.angle_alpha   90.00
_cell.angle_beta   90.00
_cell.angle_gamma   90.00
#
_symmetry.space_group_name_H-M   'P 1'
#
loop_
_entity.id
_entity.type
_entity.pdbx_description
1 polymer ?
#
loop_
_entity_poly.entity_id
_entity_poly.type
_entity_poly.pdbx_seq_one_letter_code
_entity_poly.pdbx_strand_id
1 'polypeptide(L)'
;MSMLFNLETAIVSGTDRYPEKAPFDPPRQFPELLFRSRPVDPTNGVYPMIRESLRLLGMDITHFDSREWNPMGELISPGDRVLIKPNFVLHWNAGGGPLEAVVTHASVLRGLADYVLIALKGQGSLIIGDAPQMNCDLPTLFSRNGLAGLVSFLSEACTAQGVKFAVVDFREEQTYYKAGIVWKRKRLKRGVDKTVAVRLGPESYMDPVDNSLLYGADYDRRETARAHQSHQHEYRIAAEVLTSDVIISVPKLKVHSKVGTTLNIKNMVGINTDKNHLAHYRIGPSTKGGDEFSNPRWYDKLDRKLSDLLVGRFWRWGKYPFLGWRVFHKVMRLVQPPAKDAFAYGNWHGNDTAWRMALDLNRILLTADDSGRLHESPVRRYFSLIDGVVGGQGDGPLHPDAFPSHVVVVGFNPLAVDWVATTLMGFDPSRIPMYSNAVPQMREWVPEFDVRRLHVHSNAAEYEQALISPNPVFRFASAPGWRGKVERYELETVREDQGEQADPILQ
;
A
#
# COMPACT_ATOMS: atom_id res chain seq x y z
N MET A 1 23.90 2.13 12.95
CA MET A 1 23.60 3.34 12.15
C MET A 1 22.28 3.08 11.45
N SER A 2 21.35 4.04 11.39
CA SER A 2 20.05 3.80 10.75
C SER A 2 20.26 3.48 9.26
N MET A 3 19.67 2.40 8.75
CA MET A 3 19.75 2.07 7.31
C MET A 3 19.01 3.10 6.44
N LEU A 4 18.25 4.04 7.02
CA LEU A 4 17.54 5.09 6.29
C LEU A 4 18.47 6.08 5.57
N PHE A 5 19.74 6.18 5.99
CA PHE A 5 20.77 6.98 5.31
C PHE A 5 21.22 6.34 3.99
N ASN A 6 20.95 5.04 3.81
CA ASN A 6 21.26 4.34 2.58
C ASN A 6 20.20 4.69 1.52
N LEU A 7 20.62 5.46 0.52
CA LEU A 7 19.80 5.92 -0.61
C LEU A 7 19.97 5.05 -1.86
N GLU A 8 20.68 3.92 -1.75
CA GLU A 8 20.83 2.94 -2.82
C GLU A 8 19.49 2.23 -3.04
N THR A 9 19.09 2.17 -4.31
CA THR A 9 17.91 1.46 -4.78
C THR A 9 18.32 0.48 -5.87
N ALA A 10 17.75 -0.72 -5.90
CA ALA A 10 17.95 -1.64 -7.02
C ALA A 10 16.65 -1.89 -7.77
N ILE A 11 16.71 -1.86 -9.10
CA ILE A 11 15.63 -2.27 -10.01
C ILE A 11 16.07 -3.55 -10.68
N VAL A 12 15.31 -4.63 -10.50
CA VAL A 12 15.64 -5.92 -11.12
C VAL A 12 14.48 -6.35 -12.01
N SER A 13 14.79 -6.70 -13.24
CA SER A 13 13.89 -7.41 -14.15
C SER A 13 14.36 -8.83 -14.39
N GLY A 14 13.48 -9.77 -14.71
CA GLY A 14 13.90 -11.15 -14.95
C GLY A 14 12.80 -12.17 -15.20
N THR A 15 11.53 -11.78 -14.99
CA THR A 15 10.40 -12.63 -15.33
C THR A 15 9.19 -11.81 -15.76
N ASP A 16 8.39 -12.38 -16.65
CA ASP A 16 7.17 -11.77 -17.18
C ASP A 16 5.91 -12.14 -16.40
N ARG A 17 5.98 -13.15 -15.52
CA ARG A 17 4.83 -13.71 -14.81
C ARG A 17 5.19 -14.25 -13.43
N TYR A 18 4.17 -14.41 -12.59
CA TYR A 18 4.33 -15.10 -11.31
C TYR A 18 4.33 -16.64 -11.50
N PRO A 19 5.06 -17.39 -10.67
CA PRO A 19 4.88 -18.85 -10.59
C PRO A 19 3.50 -19.19 -10.04
N GLU A 20 2.92 -20.28 -10.52
CA GLU A 20 1.55 -20.68 -10.18
C GLU A 20 1.47 -21.57 -8.94
N LYS A 21 2.52 -22.35 -8.67
CA LYS A 21 2.48 -23.43 -7.66
C LYS A 21 3.03 -22.97 -6.33
N ALA A 22 2.15 -22.79 -5.35
CA ALA A 22 2.56 -22.66 -3.95
C ALA A 22 3.32 -23.94 -3.49
N PRO A 23 4.35 -23.83 -2.62
CA PRO A 23 4.76 -22.64 -1.89
C PRO A 23 5.80 -21.78 -2.64
N PHE A 24 5.82 -21.84 -3.97
CA PHE A 24 6.69 -21.07 -4.85
C PHE A 24 8.17 -21.38 -4.59
N ASP A 25 8.51 -22.67 -4.68
CA ASP A 25 9.88 -23.11 -4.48
C ASP A 25 10.84 -22.45 -5.49
N PRO A 26 12.12 -22.24 -5.14
CA PRO A 26 13.07 -21.59 -6.02
C PRO A 26 13.30 -22.39 -7.32
N PRO A 27 13.70 -21.75 -8.43
CA PRO A 27 13.83 -22.43 -9.72
C PRO A 27 15.02 -23.38 -9.81
N ARG A 28 15.96 -23.26 -8.87
CA ARG A 28 17.09 -24.15 -8.67
C ARG A 28 17.48 -24.13 -7.21
N GLN A 29 18.33 -25.06 -6.80
CA GLN A 29 18.94 -25.02 -5.49
C GLN A 29 20.02 -23.93 -5.45
N PHE A 30 19.87 -22.98 -4.53
CA PHE A 30 20.91 -21.98 -4.25
C PHE A 30 21.73 -22.39 -3.01
N PRO A 31 23.06 -22.17 -3.00
CA PRO A 31 23.94 -22.65 -1.94
C PRO A 31 23.52 -22.19 -0.54
N GLU A 32 23.03 -20.98 -0.37
CA GLU A 32 22.69 -20.37 0.92
C GLU A 32 21.39 -20.89 1.57
N LEU A 33 20.52 -21.56 0.81
CA LEU A 33 19.19 -21.91 1.31
C LEU A 33 19.21 -22.98 2.40
N LEU A 34 18.31 -22.82 3.39
CA LEU A 34 18.15 -23.75 4.51
C LEU A 34 17.52 -25.09 4.08
N PHE A 35 16.56 -25.06 3.15
CA PHE A 35 15.71 -26.22 2.81
C PHE A 35 16.10 -26.89 1.49
N ARG A 36 17.36 -27.35 1.37
CA ARG A 36 17.95 -27.83 0.10
C ARG A 36 17.40 -29.16 -0.45
N SER A 37 16.67 -29.92 0.36
CA SER A 37 16.05 -31.19 -0.04
C SER A 37 14.70 -31.03 -0.72
N ARG A 38 14.17 -29.80 -0.82
CA ARG A 38 12.88 -29.53 -1.43
C ARG A 38 12.93 -29.61 -2.97
N PRO A 39 11.79 -29.90 -3.62
CA PRO A 39 11.64 -29.72 -5.06
C PRO A 39 11.94 -28.27 -5.48
N VAL A 40 12.28 -28.11 -6.76
CA VAL A 40 12.45 -26.79 -7.40
C VAL A 40 11.23 -26.49 -8.29
N ASP A 41 10.93 -25.21 -8.50
CA ASP A 41 9.93 -24.77 -9.48
C ASP A 41 10.62 -23.91 -10.55
N PRO A 42 11.03 -24.49 -11.70
CA PRO A 42 11.73 -23.77 -12.76
C PRO A 42 10.98 -22.55 -13.30
N THR A 43 9.67 -22.44 -13.06
CA THR A 43 8.86 -21.30 -13.52
C THR A 43 8.97 -20.09 -12.58
N ASN A 44 9.56 -20.25 -11.39
CA ASN A 44 9.68 -19.19 -10.41
C ASN A 44 10.84 -18.22 -10.73
N GLY A 45 10.62 -17.37 -11.73
CA GLY A 45 11.55 -16.29 -12.08
C GLY A 45 11.57 -15.13 -11.08
N VAL A 46 10.59 -15.04 -10.17
CA VAL A 46 10.52 -14.00 -9.13
C VAL A 46 11.61 -14.19 -8.07
N TYR A 47 11.90 -15.44 -7.70
CA TYR A 47 12.90 -15.73 -6.66
C TYR A 47 14.32 -15.24 -7.05
N PRO A 48 14.83 -15.52 -8.26
CA PRO A 48 16.08 -14.92 -8.74
C PRO A 48 16.07 -13.40 -8.75
N MET A 49 14.95 -12.74 -9.06
CA MET A 49 14.88 -11.28 -9.06
C MET A 49 15.10 -10.71 -7.65
N ILE A 50 14.53 -11.36 -6.62
CA ILE A 50 14.75 -10.97 -5.21
C ILE A 50 16.20 -11.24 -4.81
N ARG A 51 16.73 -12.41 -5.16
CA ARG A 51 18.13 -12.74 -4.88
C ARG A 51 19.09 -11.73 -5.50
N GLU A 52 18.88 -11.41 -6.77
CA GLU A 52 19.71 -10.47 -7.52
C GLU A 52 19.61 -9.05 -6.97
N SER A 53 18.44 -8.65 -6.47
CA SER A 53 18.26 -7.31 -5.91
C SER A 53 19.05 -7.12 -4.61
N LEU A 54 19.14 -8.15 -3.77
CA LEU A 54 20.01 -8.15 -2.58
C LEU A 54 21.49 -8.09 -2.95
N ARG A 55 21.91 -8.79 -4.01
CA ARG A 55 23.27 -8.74 -4.53
C ARG A 55 23.61 -7.35 -5.08
N LEU A 56 22.72 -6.73 -5.85
CA LEU A 56 22.92 -5.40 -6.43
C LEU A 56 22.97 -4.29 -5.37
N LEU A 57 22.25 -4.46 -4.25
CA LEU A 57 22.39 -3.58 -3.08
C LEU A 57 23.72 -3.80 -2.32
N GLY A 58 24.57 -4.74 -2.74
CA GLY A 58 25.87 -5.03 -2.13
C GLY A 58 25.80 -5.82 -0.84
N MET A 59 24.63 -6.36 -0.48
CA MET A 59 24.38 -7.00 0.81
C MET A 59 25.15 -8.32 0.91
N ASP A 60 26.07 -8.39 1.87
CA ASP A 60 26.96 -9.51 2.15
C ASP A 60 27.69 -10.04 0.90
N ILE A 61 28.09 -9.12 0.01
CA ILE A 61 28.60 -9.45 -1.32
C ILE A 61 29.84 -10.37 -1.30
N THR A 62 30.63 -10.33 -0.23
CA THR A 62 31.83 -11.17 -0.08
C THR A 62 31.53 -12.66 0.05
N HIS A 63 30.32 -13.02 0.48
CA HIS A 63 29.87 -14.40 0.60
C HIS A 63 28.90 -14.81 -0.51
N PHE A 64 28.64 -13.94 -1.49
CA PHE A 64 27.67 -14.22 -2.55
C PHE A 64 27.91 -15.57 -3.24
N ASP A 65 26.82 -16.31 -3.46
CA ASP A 65 26.82 -17.66 -4.05
C ASP A 65 27.55 -18.72 -3.21
N SER A 66 27.73 -18.49 -1.91
CA SER A 66 28.25 -19.46 -0.94
C SER A 66 27.17 -19.90 0.06
N ARG A 67 27.50 -20.88 0.91
CA ARG A 67 26.60 -21.35 1.98
C ARG A 67 26.44 -20.34 3.11
N GLU A 68 27.40 -19.43 3.20
CA GLU A 68 27.53 -18.42 4.24
C GLU A 68 26.79 -17.13 3.88
N TRP A 69 26.33 -16.97 2.63
CA TRP A 69 25.67 -15.75 2.19
C TRP A 69 24.39 -15.49 2.99
N ASN A 70 24.40 -14.38 3.74
CA ASN A 70 23.32 -13.92 4.58
C ASN A 70 23.10 -12.42 4.33
N PRO A 71 22.56 -12.03 3.16
CA PRO A 71 22.41 -10.62 2.79
C PRO A 71 21.56 -9.87 3.81
N MET A 72 20.44 -10.45 4.25
CA MET A 72 19.56 -9.84 5.22
C MET A 72 20.16 -9.75 6.64
N GLY A 73 21.30 -10.41 6.90
CA GLY A 73 22.02 -10.32 8.17
C GLY A 73 22.59 -8.92 8.47
N GLU A 74 22.74 -8.06 7.47
CA GLU A 74 23.11 -6.66 7.67
C GLU A 74 21.97 -5.84 8.29
N LEU A 75 20.72 -6.27 8.08
CA LEU A 75 19.52 -5.61 8.58
C LEU A 75 18.92 -6.32 9.78
N ILE A 76 18.96 -7.65 9.81
CA ILE A 76 18.26 -8.52 10.77
C ILE A 76 19.29 -9.25 11.63
N SER A 77 19.11 -9.14 12.93
CA SER A 77 19.88 -9.83 13.96
C SER A 77 19.11 -11.05 14.47
N PRO A 78 19.79 -12.14 14.88
CA PRO A 78 19.15 -13.23 15.58
C PRO A 78 18.39 -12.74 16.81
N GLY A 79 17.13 -13.16 16.97
CA GLY A 79 16.25 -12.72 18.05
C GLY A 79 15.28 -11.59 17.66
N ASP A 80 15.51 -10.91 16.53
CA ASP A 80 14.64 -9.84 16.04
C ASP A 80 13.20 -10.33 15.77
N ARG A 81 12.27 -9.40 15.94
CA ARG A 81 10.89 -9.52 15.47
C ARG A 81 10.77 -8.83 14.12
N VAL A 82 10.61 -9.62 13.07
CA VAL A 82 10.55 -9.15 11.68
C VAL A 82 9.11 -9.20 11.19
N LEU A 83 8.58 -8.05 10.76
CA LEU A 83 7.27 -7.96 10.13
C LEU A 83 7.40 -7.71 8.63
N ILE A 84 6.86 -8.63 7.83
CA ILE A 84 6.61 -8.43 6.41
C ILE A 84 5.20 -7.86 6.22
N LYS A 85 5.14 -6.68 5.61
CA LYS A 85 3.93 -5.85 5.44
C LYS A 85 3.53 -5.79 3.96
N PRO A 86 2.76 -6.77 3.44
CA PRO A 86 2.25 -6.78 2.06
C PRO A 86 1.14 -5.76 1.82
N ASN A 87 0.68 -5.67 0.58
CA ASN A 87 -0.50 -4.91 0.15
C ASN A 87 -1.65 -5.85 -0.25
N PHE A 88 -2.60 -6.12 0.66
CA PHE A 88 -3.67 -7.12 0.47
C PHE A 88 -5.03 -6.55 0.02
N VAL A 89 -5.21 -5.23 0.06
CA VAL A 89 -6.32 -4.46 -0.57
C VAL A 89 -7.68 -5.19 -0.61
N LEU A 90 -8.01 -5.89 -1.71
CA LEU A 90 -9.23 -6.66 -1.92
C LEU A 90 -8.89 -8.05 -2.47
N HIS A 91 -9.71 -9.04 -2.14
CA HIS A 91 -9.61 -10.41 -2.68
C HIS A 91 -10.09 -10.55 -4.13
N TRP A 92 -10.34 -9.44 -4.83
CA TRP A 92 -10.71 -9.34 -6.24
C TRP A 92 -10.30 -7.98 -6.81
N ASN A 93 -10.22 -7.87 -8.13
CA ASN A 93 -10.10 -6.60 -8.84
C ASN A 93 -11.50 -6.06 -9.13
N ALA A 94 -11.83 -4.88 -8.60
CA ALA A 94 -13.17 -4.32 -8.76
C ALA A 94 -13.41 -3.79 -10.19
N GLY A 95 -12.36 -3.63 -11.00
CA GLY A 95 -12.43 -3.35 -12.44
C GLY A 95 -12.59 -4.62 -13.31
N GLY A 96 -12.60 -5.81 -12.71
CA GLY A 96 -12.72 -7.08 -13.44
C GLY A 96 -11.40 -7.66 -13.97
N GLY A 97 -10.28 -6.94 -13.79
CA GLY A 97 -8.96 -7.40 -14.20
C GLY A 97 -8.34 -8.48 -13.30
N PRO A 98 -7.06 -8.83 -13.53
CA PRO A 98 -6.35 -9.81 -12.70
C PRO A 98 -6.17 -9.32 -11.26
N LEU A 99 -6.16 -10.26 -10.32
CA LEU A 99 -5.95 -9.98 -8.89
C LEU A 99 -4.52 -9.47 -8.64
N GLU A 100 -3.59 -9.95 -9.45
CA GLU A 100 -2.17 -9.63 -9.49
C GLU A 100 -1.92 -8.15 -9.76
N ALA A 101 -2.87 -7.39 -10.31
CA ALA A 101 -2.72 -5.93 -10.46
C ALA A 101 -3.10 -5.16 -9.17
N VAL A 102 -3.73 -5.84 -8.20
CA VAL A 102 -4.34 -5.22 -7.03
C VAL A 102 -3.51 -5.45 -5.77
N VAL A 103 -2.97 -6.66 -5.61
CA VAL A 103 -2.32 -7.13 -4.37
C VAL A 103 -0.90 -7.61 -4.59
N THR A 104 -0.12 -7.65 -3.52
CA THR A 104 1.20 -8.30 -3.50
C THR A 104 1.06 -9.81 -3.71
N HIS A 105 1.85 -10.36 -4.64
CA HIS A 105 1.84 -11.81 -4.90
C HIS A 105 2.63 -12.60 -3.84
N ALA A 106 2.17 -13.80 -3.49
CA ALA A 106 2.79 -14.59 -2.43
C ALA A 106 4.20 -15.12 -2.78
N SER A 107 4.52 -15.32 -4.06
CA SER A 107 5.88 -15.69 -4.48
C SER A 107 6.93 -14.63 -4.12
N VAL A 108 6.54 -13.36 -4.06
CA VAL A 108 7.42 -12.27 -3.60
C VAL A 108 7.72 -12.41 -2.11
N LEU A 109 6.68 -12.72 -1.34
CA LEU A 109 6.80 -12.96 0.10
C LEU A 109 7.65 -14.20 0.39
N ARG A 110 7.56 -15.24 -0.44
CA ARG A 110 8.39 -16.45 -0.31
C ARG A 110 9.88 -16.13 -0.39
N GLY A 111 10.32 -15.39 -1.41
CA GLY A 111 11.73 -15.05 -1.57
C GLY A 111 12.26 -14.26 -0.37
N LEU A 112 11.52 -13.26 0.10
CA LEU A 112 11.91 -12.49 1.29
C LEU A 112 11.92 -13.34 2.56
N ALA A 113 10.90 -14.17 2.78
CA ALA A 113 10.79 -15.00 3.99
C ALA A 113 11.97 -15.95 4.14
N ASP A 114 12.44 -16.58 3.05
CA ASP A 114 13.60 -17.48 3.11
C ASP A 114 14.87 -16.74 3.57
N TYR A 115 15.15 -15.53 3.07
CA TYR A 115 16.30 -14.74 3.52
C TYR A 115 16.14 -14.18 4.93
N VAL A 116 14.90 -13.89 5.37
CA VAL A 116 14.63 -13.54 6.77
C VAL A 116 14.96 -14.73 7.69
N LEU A 117 14.59 -15.95 7.31
CA LEU A 117 14.89 -17.14 8.11
C LEU A 117 16.39 -17.43 8.20
N ILE A 118 17.15 -17.21 7.12
CA ILE A 118 18.61 -17.28 7.14
C ILE A 118 19.18 -16.29 8.16
N ALA A 119 18.72 -15.04 8.14
CA ALA A 119 19.23 -14.00 9.02
C ALA A 119 18.87 -14.19 10.51
N LEU A 120 17.67 -14.72 10.80
CA LEU A 120 17.21 -14.99 12.17
C LEU A 120 17.99 -16.12 12.86
N LYS A 121 18.64 -17.02 12.10
CA LYS A 121 19.45 -18.13 12.64
C LYS A 121 18.74 -18.93 13.74
N GLY A 122 17.44 -19.17 13.54
CA GLY A 122 16.60 -19.94 14.47
C GLY A 122 16.13 -19.18 15.73
N GLN A 123 16.35 -17.88 15.82
CA GLN A 123 15.96 -17.06 16.97
C GLN A 123 15.10 -15.87 16.54
N GLY A 124 14.04 -15.56 17.29
CA GLY A 124 13.16 -14.42 17.02
C GLY A 124 11.83 -14.82 16.40
N SER A 125 11.24 -13.93 15.58
CA SER A 125 9.94 -14.19 14.96
C SER A 125 9.77 -13.55 13.59
N LEU A 126 9.04 -14.24 12.72
CA LEU A 126 8.56 -13.75 11.44
C LEU A 126 7.03 -13.56 11.50
N ILE A 127 6.57 -12.35 11.18
CA ILE A 127 5.16 -11.99 11.09
C ILE A 127 4.85 -11.56 9.66
N ILE A 128 3.73 -12.02 9.09
CA ILE A 128 3.16 -11.45 7.86
C ILE A 128 1.82 -10.80 8.21
N GLY A 129 1.65 -9.50 7.95
CA GLY A 129 0.40 -8.84 8.36
C GLY A 129 0.01 -7.58 7.61
N ASP A 130 -1.29 -7.34 7.48
CA ASP A 130 -1.89 -6.15 6.84
C ASP A 130 -3.29 -5.86 7.41
N ALA A 131 -3.72 -4.60 7.28
CA ALA A 131 -5.11 -4.17 7.38
C ALA A 131 -5.66 -3.86 5.96
N PRO A 132 -6.15 -4.87 5.20
CA PRO A 132 -6.72 -4.65 3.87
C PRO A 132 -8.03 -3.85 3.94
N GLN A 133 -8.74 -3.65 2.83
CA GLN A 133 -10.09 -3.06 2.86
C GLN A 133 -10.97 -3.84 3.87
N MET A 134 -11.80 -3.15 4.66
CA MET A 134 -12.76 -3.76 5.60
C MET A 134 -13.62 -4.89 4.99
N ASN A 135 -13.92 -4.87 3.69
CA ASN A 135 -14.67 -5.92 2.97
C ASN A 135 -13.81 -6.98 2.30
N CYS A 136 -12.50 -6.96 2.50
CA CYS A 136 -11.63 -8.05 2.06
C CYS A 136 -11.87 -9.31 2.91
N ASP A 137 -12.01 -10.46 2.24
CA ASP A 137 -12.03 -11.78 2.84
C ASP A 137 -10.63 -12.39 2.69
N LEU A 138 -9.86 -12.42 3.79
CA LEU A 138 -8.48 -12.90 3.76
C LEU A 138 -8.36 -14.38 3.40
N PRO A 139 -9.19 -15.31 3.92
CA PRO A 139 -9.13 -16.71 3.48
C PRO A 139 -9.27 -16.86 1.96
N THR A 140 -10.21 -16.13 1.36
CA THR A 140 -10.40 -16.12 -0.10
C THR A 140 -9.19 -15.51 -0.81
N LEU A 141 -8.66 -14.39 -0.32
CA LEU A 141 -7.44 -13.79 -0.87
C LEU A 141 -6.27 -14.78 -0.86
N PHE A 142 -6.05 -15.45 0.28
CA PHE A 142 -4.93 -16.35 0.50
C PHE A 142 -5.01 -17.59 -0.37
N SER A 143 -6.23 -18.10 -0.60
CA SER A 143 -6.46 -19.19 -1.53
C SER A 143 -6.14 -18.76 -2.97
N ARG A 144 -6.61 -17.58 -3.39
CA ARG A 144 -6.48 -17.08 -4.77
C ARG A 144 -5.05 -16.68 -5.16
N ASN A 145 -4.28 -16.08 -4.24
CA ASN A 145 -2.90 -15.66 -4.53
C ASN A 145 -1.85 -16.69 -4.09
N GLY A 146 -2.27 -17.89 -3.68
CA GLY A 146 -1.42 -18.99 -3.22
C GLY A 146 -0.73 -18.78 -1.87
N LEU A 147 -1.07 -17.73 -1.12
CA LEU A 147 -0.53 -17.51 0.23
C LEU A 147 -0.92 -18.63 1.20
N ALA A 148 -2.07 -19.29 1.02
CA ALA A 148 -2.48 -20.40 1.89
C ALA A 148 -1.44 -21.54 1.89
N GLY A 149 -0.95 -21.94 0.71
CA GLY A 149 0.10 -22.94 0.59
C GLY A 149 1.44 -22.45 1.13
N LEU A 150 1.78 -21.18 0.90
CA LEU A 150 3.00 -20.58 1.46
C LEU A 150 2.97 -20.54 3.00
N VAL A 151 1.82 -20.23 3.61
CA VAL A 151 1.65 -20.19 5.06
C VAL A 151 1.83 -21.57 5.69
N SER A 152 1.31 -22.62 5.06
CA SER A 152 1.55 -24.00 5.51
C SER A 152 3.05 -24.30 5.54
N PHE A 153 3.74 -24.00 4.44
CA PHE A 153 5.19 -24.20 4.35
C PHE A 153 5.95 -23.38 5.39
N LEU A 154 5.67 -22.06 5.52
CA LEU A 154 6.37 -21.20 6.45
C LEU A 154 6.13 -21.59 7.90
N SER A 155 4.93 -22.08 8.24
CA SER A 155 4.64 -22.59 9.58
C SER A 155 5.52 -23.79 9.94
N GLU A 156 5.67 -24.74 9.02
CA GLU A 156 6.54 -25.91 9.21
C GLU A 156 8.02 -25.50 9.24
N ALA A 157 8.45 -24.67 8.29
CA ALA A 157 9.81 -24.17 8.17
C ALA A 157 10.26 -23.40 9.42
N CYS A 158 9.44 -22.46 9.91
CA CYS A 158 9.76 -21.68 11.10
C CYS A 158 9.81 -22.57 12.35
N THR A 159 8.85 -23.49 12.49
CA THR A 159 8.84 -24.46 13.62
C THR A 159 10.10 -25.30 13.63
N ALA A 160 10.51 -25.84 12.48
CA ALA A 160 11.72 -26.65 12.36
C ALA A 160 13.01 -25.87 12.69
N GLN A 161 13.02 -24.55 12.45
CA GLN A 161 14.15 -23.67 12.75
C GLN A 161 14.11 -23.08 14.17
N GLY A 162 13.00 -23.21 14.92
CA GLY A 162 12.83 -22.56 16.22
C GLY A 162 12.40 -21.10 16.16
N VAL A 163 11.98 -20.61 14.99
CA VAL A 163 11.46 -19.24 14.77
C VAL A 163 9.95 -19.22 15.02
N LYS A 164 9.44 -18.21 15.73
CA LYS A 164 7.99 -18.02 15.88
C LYS A 164 7.39 -17.45 14.59
N PHE A 165 6.28 -18.01 14.13
CA PHE A 165 5.61 -17.55 12.91
C PHE A 165 4.14 -17.19 13.16
N ALA A 166 3.69 -16.10 12.56
CA ALA A 166 2.28 -15.72 12.58
C ALA A 166 1.86 -14.98 11.29
N VAL A 167 0.63 -15.20 10.87
CA VAL A 167 -0.06 -14.33 9.90
C VAL A 167 -1.17 -13.59 10.62
N VAL A 168 -1.17 -12.26 10.51
CA VAL A 168 -2.03 -11.40 11.33
C VAL A 168 -2.88 -10.48 10.46
N ASP A 169 -4.20 -10.54 10.67
CA ASP A 169 -5.13 -9.51 10.21
C ASP A 169 -5.17 -8.38 11.24
N PHE A 170 -4.70 -7.20 10.84
CA PHE A 170 -4.63 -6.06 11.75
C PHE A 170 -6.01 -5.41 12.00
N ARG A 171 -7.02 -5.72 11.19
CA ARG A 171 -8.36 -5.12 11.31
C ARG A 171 -9.05 -5.57 12.60
N GLU A 172 -9.71 -4.63 13.27
CA GLU A 172 -10.62 -4.95 14.38
C GLU A 172 -11.98 -5.46 13.86
N GLU A 173 -12.37 -5.06 12.65
CA GLU A 173 -13.67 -5.38 12.06
C GLU A 173 -13.59 -5.70 10.56
N GLN A 174 -14.40 -6.67 10.12
CA GLN A 174 -14.71 -6.96 8.74
C GLN A 174 -16.17 -6.58 8.40
N THR A 175 -16.35 -5.92 7.28
CA THR A 175 -17.64 -5.42 6.76
C THR A 175 -18.11 -6.22 5.54
N TYR A 176 -19.39 -6.59 5.47
CA TYR A 176 -19.97 -7.28 4.32
C TYR A 176 -20.99 -6.40 3.61
N TYR A 177 -20.83 -6.21 2.31
CA TYR A 177 -21.65 -5.29 1.51
C TYR A 177 -22.77 -6.03 0.76
N LYS A 178 -23.92 -5.38 0.62
CA LYS A 178 -25.02 -5.76 -0.27
C LYS A 178 -25.54 -4.51 -0.98
N ALA A 179 -25.55 -4.51 -2.31
CA ALA A 179 -25.94 -3.35 -3.13
C ALA A 179 -25.19 -2.03 -2.77
N GLY A 180 -23.89 -2.13 -2.46
CA GLY A 180 -23.05 -0.98 -2.10
C GLY A 180 -23.31 -0.40 -0.70
N ILE A 181 -24.19 -1.02 0.09
CA ILE A 181 -24.45 -0.67 1.49
C ILE A 181 -23.83 -1.76 2.34
N VAL A 182 -23.19 -1.40 3.45
CA VAL A 182 -22.71 -2.44 4.34
C VAL A 182 -23.84 -3.00 5.22
N TRP A 183 -23.93 -4.32 5.15
CA TRP A 183 -25.08 -5.12 5.52
C TRP A 183 -24.87 -5.84 6.85
N LYS A 184 -23.63 -6.26 7.09
CA LYS A 184 -23.18 -6.96 8.29
C LYS A 184 -21.78 -6.48 8.66
N ARG A 185 -21.52 -6.40 9.95
CA ARG A 185 -20.21 -6.15 10.56
C ARG A 185 -19.82 -7.37 11.41
N LYS A 186 -18.56 -7.77 11.38
CA LYS A 186 -18.01 -8.89 12.16
C LYS A 186 -16.75 -8.40 12.84
N ARG A 187 -16.78 -8.31 14.17
CA ARG A 187 -15.56 -8.08 14.95
C ARG A 187 -14.63 -9.27 14.80
N LEU A 188 -13.38 -9.01 14.46
CA LEU A 188 -12.37 -10.03 14.29
C LEU A 188 -11.72 -10.32 15.64
N LYS A 189 -11.56 -11.60 15.98
CA LYS A 189 -10.85 -12.02 17.18
C LYS A 189 -9.36 -11.95 16.89
N ARG A 190 -8.70 -10.88 17.32
CA ARG A 190 -7.24 -10.82 17.36
C ARG A 190 -6.79 -11.64 18.56
N GLY A 191 -5.98 -12.68 18.36
CA GLY A 191 -5.58 -13.63 19.42
C GLY A 191 -4.94 -12.95 20.63
N VAL A 192 -4.33 -11.78 20.42
CA VAL A 192 -3.90 -10.85 21.46
C VAL A 192 -4.41 -9.46 21.04
N ASP A 193 -5.42 -8.92 21.74
CA ASP A 193 -5.97 -7.59 21.42
C ASP A 193 -5.00 -6.50 21.91
N LYS A 194 -4.03 -6.15 21.06
CA LYS A 194 -3.10 -5.05 21.32
C LYS A 194 -3.16 -4.07 20.15
N THR A 195 -4.19 -3.25 20.17
CA THR A 195 -4.19 -1.97 19.44
C THR A 195 -3.57 -0.91 20.35
N VAL A 196 -2.65 -0.12 19.80
CA VAL A 196 -2.00 1.00 20.51
C VAL A 196 -2.50 2.31 19.92
N ALA A 197 -3.01 3.20 20.76
CA ALA A 197 -3.38 4.54 20.35
C ALA A 197 -2.14 5.44 20.34
N VAL A 198 -1.76 5.93 19.17
CA VAL A 198 -0.60 6.82 18.99
C VAL A 198 -1.09 8.23 18.74
N ARG A 199 -0.67 9.16 19.59
CA ARG A 199 -1.06 10.58 19.52
C ARG A 199 0.07 11.41 18.92
N LEU A 200 -0.16 12.04 17.78
CA LEU A 200 0.79 12.99 17.16
C LEU A 200 0.61 14.41 17.71
N GLY A 201 -0.60 14.76 18.13
CA GLY A 201 -0.90 16.13 18.56
C GLY A 201 -0.57 17.16 17.47
N PRO A 202 0.03 18.32 17.84
CA PRO A 202 0.38 19.38 16.89
C PRO A 202 1.38 19.02 15.79
N GLU A 203 2.12 17.92 15.92
CA GLU A 203 3.08 17.46 14.89
C GLU A 203 2.41 16.78 13.70
N SER A 204 1.12 16.49 13.81
CA SER A 204 0.34 15.88 12.73
C SER A 204 0.23 16.84 11.55
N TYR A 205 0.41 16.31 10.34
CA TYR A 205 0.13 17.06 9.11
C TYR A 205 -1.35 17.45 8.98
N MET A 206 -2.24 16.84 9.76
CA MET A 206 -3.66 17.15 9.84
C MET A 206 -3.98 18.33 10.78
N ASP A 207 -3.05 18.78 11.61
CA ASP A 207 -3.31 19.89 12.56
C ASP A 207 -3.72 21.21 11.89
N PRO A 208 -3.11 21.63 10.76
CA PRO A 208 -3.42 22.91 10.14
C PRO A 208 -4.78 22.96 9.40
N VAL A 209 -5.52 21.85 9.30
CA VAL A 209 -6.72 21.77 8.44
C VAL A 209 -8.02 21.74 9.26
N ASP A 210 -9.14 22.14 8.64
CA ASP A 210 -10.45 22.09 9.30
C ASP A 210 -10.89 20.65 9.52
N ASN A 211 -10.68 20.19 10.76
CA ASN A 211 -11.00 18.85 11.21
C ASN A 211 -12.52 18.53 11.20
N SER A 212 -13.40 19.54 11.20
CA SER A 212 -14.86 19.32 11.18
C SER A 212 -15.38 18.79 9.85
N LEU A 213 -14.62 19.02 8.78
CA LEU A 213 -14.95 18.59 7.42
C LEU A 213 -14.44 17.19 7.09
N LEU A 214 -13.66 16.57 7.96
CA LEU A 214 -13.04 15.27 7.69
C LEU A 214 -14.07 14.18 7.41
N TYR A 215 -13.73 13.35 6.45
CA TYR A 215 -14.47 12.15 6.08
C TYR A 215 -13.52 10.95 6.08
N GLY A 216 -13.91 9.94 6.86
CA GLY A 216 -13.11 8.73 7.09
C GLY A 216 -13.24 7.66 6.00
N ALA A 217 -12.80 6.44 6.32
CA ALA A 217 -13.03 5.27 5.46
C ALA A 217 -14.40 4.61 5.65
N ASP A 218 -15.17 4.99 6.68
CA ASP A 218 -16.51 4.47 6.96
C ASP A 218 -17.55 5.61 6.99
N TYR A 219 -18.82 5.25 7.19
CA TYR A 219 -19.95 6.17 7.22
C TYR A 219 -20.06 7.02 8.49
N ASP A 220 -19.51 6.58 9.64
CA ASP A 220 -19.61 7.38 10.88
C ASP A 220 -18.46 8.38 11.01
N ARG A 221 -18.67 9.57 10.45
CA ARG A 221 -17.71 10.68 10.51
C ARG A 221 -17.39 11.15 11.93
N ARG A 222 -18.23 10.85 12.92
CA ARG A 222 -18.05 11.34 14.30
C ARG A 222 -16.85 10.70 14.97
N GLU A 223 -16.49 9.49 14.58
CA GLU A 223 -15.31 8.81 15.12
C GLU A 223 -14.04 9.42 14.52
N THR A 224 -14.00 9.64 13.20
CA THR A 224 -12.90 10.37 12.53
C THR A 224 -12.73 11.77 13.10
N ALA A 225 -13.82 12.53 13.28
CA ALA A 225 -13.79 13.86 13.86
C ALA A 225 -13.44 13.87 15.36
N ARG A 226 -13.64 12.76 16.09
CA ARG A 226 -13.19 12.64 17.48
C ARG A 226 -11.69 12.32 17.55
N ALA A 227 -11.22 11.46 16.65
CA ALA A 227 -9.81 11.08 16.54
C ALA A 227 -8.91 12.21 16.03
N HIS A 228 -9.48 13.15 15.28
CA HIS A 228 -8.80 14.33 14.75
C HIS A 228 -9.56 15.59 15.15
N GLN A 229 -9.06 16.27 16.18
CA GLN A 229 -9.49 17.59 16.63
C GLN A 229 -8.28 18.51 16.65
N SER A 230 -8.50 19.81 16.82
CA SER A 230 -7.39 20.78 16.94
C SER A 230 -6.38 20.29 18.00
N HIS A 231 -5.12 20.12 17.59
CA HIS A 231 -4.01 19.66 18.43
C HIS A 231 -4.16 18.24 19.01
N GLN A 232 -5.12 17.46 18.50
CA GLN A 232 -5.37 16.09 18.93
C GLN A 232 -5.58 15.21 17.71
N HIS A 233 -4.53 14.51 17.32
CA HIS A 233 -4.56 13.56 16.21
C HIS A 233 -4.10 12.20 16.69
N GLU A 234 -5.01 11.22 16.65
CA GLU A 234 -4.81 9.87 17.16
C GLU A 234 -5.03 8.81 16.07
N TYR A 235 -4.08 7.91 15.92
CA TYR A 235 -4.20 6.71 15.08
C TYR A 235 -4.18 5.45 15.95
N ARG A 236 -4.86 4.40 15.49
CA ARG A 236 -4.96 3.11 16.18
C ARG A 236 -4.10 2.09 15.46
N ILE A 237 -2.95 1.75 16.03
CA ILE A 237 -1.89 1.00 15.36
C ILE A 237 -1.83 -0.44 15.88
N ALA A 238 -1.58 -1.39 14.99
CA ALA A 238 -1.37 -2.77 15.36
C ALA A 238 -0.08 -2.91 16.19
N ALA A 239 -0.15 -3.48 17.41
CA ALA A 239 1.04 -3.65 18.24
C ALA A 239 2.12 -4.52 17.59
N GLU A 240 1.76 -5.44 16.70
CA GLU A 240 2.70 -6.23 15.92
C GLU A 240 3.62 -5.33 15.07
N VAL A 241 3.10 -4.20 14.59
CA VAL A 241 3.91 -3.18 13.89
C VAL A 241 4.83 -2.49 14.89
N LEU A 242 4.29 -2.01 16.02
CA LEU A 242 5.09 -1.23 16.97
C LEU A 242 6.11 -2.06 17.75
N THR A 243 5.87 -3.36 17.93
CA THR A 243 6.77 -4.25 18.67
C THR A 243 7.79 -4.95 17.77
N SER A 244 7.75 -4.72 16.45
CA SER A 244 8.73 -5.26 15.52
C SER A 244 10.00 -4.42 15.49
N ASP A 245 11.15 -5.10 15.46
CA ASP A 245 12.47 -4.46 15.37
C ASP A 245 12.82 -4.10 13.91
N VAL A 246 12.27 -4.88 12.97
CA VAL A 246 12.49 -4.72 11.52
C VAL A 246 11.15 -4.77 10.78
N ILE A 247 10.92 -3.77 9.92
CA ILE A 247 9.78 -3.70 9.01
C ILE A 247 10.27 -3.94 7.57
N ILE A 248 9.70 -4.94 6.91
CA ILE A 248 9.87 -5.20 5.48
C ILE A 248 8.56 -4.84 4.77
N SER A 249 8.52 -3.68 4.13
CA SER A 249 7.35 -3.22 3.36
C SER A 249 7.36 -3.83 1.96
N VAL A 250 6.25 -4.47 1.58
CA VAL A 250 6.12 -5.13 0.27
C VAL A 250 4.92 -4.58 -0.51
N PRO A 251 4.93 -3.29 -0.89
CA PRO A 251 3.79 -2.67 -1.56
C PRO A 251 3.69 -3.12 -3.03
N LYS A 252 2.58 -2.77 -3.66
CA LYS A 252 2.33 -3.01 -5.08
C LYS A 252 2.71 -1.78 -5.92
N LEU A 253 3.39 -1.95 -7.05
CA LEU A 253 3.64 -0.89 -8.03
C LEU A 253 2.33 -0.48 -8.71
N LYS A 254 1.61 0.48 -8.13
CA LYS A 254 0.23 0.79 -8.53
C LYS A 254 -0.16 2.26 -8.35
N VAL A 255 -0.95 2.78 -9.30
CA VAL A 255 -1.59 4.10 -9.28
C VAL A 255 -2.67 4.21 -8.20
N HIS A 256 -2.87 5.40 -7.64
CA HIS A 256 -3.86 5.66 -6.60
C HIS A 256 -4.58 6.99 -6.82
N SER A 257 -5.91 6.95 -6.94
CA SER A 257 -6.76 8.11 -7.25
C SER A 257 -6.71 9.28 -6.26
N LYS A 258 -6.36 9.06 -4.99
CA LYS A 258 -6.24 10.14 -3.97
C LYS A 258 -4.84 10.69 -3.71
N VAL A 259 -3.79 9.90 -3.95
CA VAL A 259 -2.41 10.25 -3.52
C VAL A 259 -1.37 10.02 -4.62
N GLY A 260 -1.81 9.80 -5.87
CA GLY A 260 -0.95 9.51 -7.01
C GLY A 260 -0.61 8.02 -7.13
N THR A 261 -0.01 7.42 -6.10
CA THR A 261 0.51 6.04 -6.12
C THR A 261 0.32 5.29 -4.78
N THR A 262 0.42 3.95 -4.81
CA THR A 262 0.10 3.06 -3.67
C THR A 262 1.28 2.68 -2.78
N LEU A 263 2.52 2.99 -3.20
CA LEU A 263 3.82 2.44 -2.77
C LEU A 263 4.13 2.44 -1.24
N ASN A 264 5.36 2.63 -0.80
CA ASN A 264 5.73 2.41 0.61
C ASN A 264 4.99 3.33 1.59
N ILE A 265 5.00 4.65 1.34
CA ILE A 265 4.38 5.61 2.26
C ILE A 265 2.88 5.33 2.37
N LYS A 266 2.21 5.09 1.23
CA LYS A 266 0.77 4.82 1.21
C LYS A 266 0.40 3.44 1.75
N ASN A 267 1.30 2.46 1.68
CA ASN A 267 1.13 1.12 2.26
C ASN A 267 1.01 1.17 3.79
N MET A 268 1.53 2.22 4.44
CA MET A 268 1.42 2.40 5.89
C MET A 268 0.00 2.70 6.36
N VAL A 269 -0.92 3.07 5.46
CA VAL A 269 -2.35 3.09 5.79
C VAL A 269 -2.86 1.74 6.29
N GLY A 270 -2.22 0.64 5.85
CA GLY A 270 -2.54 -0.71 6.27
C GLY A 270 -1.97 -1.13 7.64
N ILE A 271 -1.35 -0.25 8.43
CA ILE A 271 -0.92 -0.57 9.82
C ILE A 271 -2.01 -0.25 10.86
N ASN A 272 -3.02 0.51 10.44
CA ASN A 272 -4.03 1.04 11.33
C ASN A 272 -5.21 0.05 11.47
N THR A 273 -5.59 -0.27 12.71
CA THR A 273 -6.52 -1.35 13.06
C THR A 273 -7.98 -0.94 12.90
N ASP A 274 -8.27 0.34 13.10
CA ASP A 274 -9.60 0.94 13.01
C ASP A 274 -9.68 2.03 11.93
N LYS A 275 -10.38 1.72 10.85
CA LYS A 275 -10.50 2.59 9.68
C LYS A 275 -11.19 3.92 9.95
N ASN A 276 -11.89 4.08 11.08
CA ASN A 276 -12.49 5.35 11.45
C ASN A 276 -11.47 6.40 11.89
N HIS A 277 -10.26 5.99 12.24
CA HIS A 277 -9.12 6.88 12.51
C HIS A 277 -8.37 7.30 11.23
N LEU A 278 -8.89 7.01 10.04
CA LEU A 278 -8.23 7.31 8.76
C LEU A 278 -9.00 8.38 7.99
N ALA A 279 -8.48 9.61 7.96
CA ALA A 279 -9.02 10.71 7.17
C ALA A 279 -8.64 10.60 5.67
N HIS A 280 -9.63 10.57 4.78
CA HIS A 280 -9.38 10.38 3.34
C HIS A 280 -9.63 11.63 2.50
N TYR A 281 -10.54 12.50 2.90
CA TYR A 281 -10.87 13.75 2.23
C TYR A 281 -11.64 14.67 3.20
N ARG A 282 -11.69 15.96 2.91
CA ARG A 282 -12.54 16.96 3.55
C ARG A 282 -13.72 17.29 2.65
N ILE A 283 -14.90 17.35 3.25
CA ILE A 283 -16.16 17.64 2.57
C ILE A 283 -16.17 19.05 1.97
N GLY A 284 -16.65 19.15 0.73
CA GLY A 284 -16.77 20.39 -0.03
C GLY A 284 -15.58 20.67 -0.93
N PRO A 285 -15.69 21.65 -1.84
CA PRO A 285 -14.58 22.06 -2.70
C PRO A 285 -13.50 22.82 -1.92
N SER A 286 -12.32 22.92 -2.53
CA SER A 286 -11.18 23.69 -2.01
C SER A 286 -11.53 25.14 -1.67
N THR A 287 -12.41 25.78 -2.44
CA THR A 287 -12.89 27.16 -2.16
C THR A 287 -13.70 27.29 -0.87
N LYS A 288 -14.07 26.17 -0.22
CA LYS A 288 -14.84 26.11 1.04
C LYS A 288 -14.08 25.34 2.13
N GLY A 289 -12.76 25.16 1.98
CA GLY A 289 -11.91 24.44 2.94
C GLY A 289 -11.91 22.91 2.81
N GLY A 290 -12.74 22.35 1.91
CA GLY A 290 -12.75 20.92 1.61
C GLY A 290 -11.72 20.53 0.53
N ASP A 291 -11.75 19.28 0.08
CA ASP A 291 -10.97 18.81 -1.07
C ASP A 291 -11.73 17.78 -1.92
N GLU A 292 -13.07 17.84 -1.91
CA GLU A 292 -13.91 17.26 -2.96
C GLU A 292 -13.71 18.07 -4.25
N PHE A 293 -13.62 17.41 -5.41
CA PHE A 293 -13.34 18.09 -6.69
C PHE A 293 -14.38 19.17 -7.02
N SER A 294 -15.67 18.88 -6.80
CA SER A 294 -16.76 19.80 -7.12
C SER A 294 -17.72 20.02 -5.96
N ASN A 295 -18.52 21.08 -6.07
CA ASN A 295 -19.57 21.36 -5.09
C ASN A 295 -20.61 20.23 -5.12
N PRO A 296 -20.83 19.51 -4.00
CA PRO A 296 -21.86 18.48 -3.97
C PRO A 296 -23.23 19.11 -4.22
N ARG A 297 -24.02 18.49 -5.10
CA ARG A 297 -25.38 18.94 -5.40
C ARG A 297 -26.26 18.74 -4.17
N TRP A 298 -27.45 19.35 -4.14
CA TRP A 298 -28.32 19.29 -2.95
C TRP A 298 -28.67 17.85 -2.57
N TYR A 299 -28.81 16.97 -3.55
CA TYR A 299 -29.09 15.54 -3.32
C TYR A 299 -27.84 14.76 -2.92
N ASP A 300 -26.62 15.11 -3.35
CA ASP A 300 -25.40 14.50 -2.82
C ASP A 300 -25.24 14.82 -1.33
N LYS A 301 -25.61 16.05 -0.93
CA LYS A 301 -25.69 16.44 0.48
C LYS A 301 -26.77 15.67 1.23
N LEU A 302 -27.93 15.43 0.62
CA LEU A 302 -29.01 14.65 1.21
C LEU A 302 -28.63 13.17 1.34
N ASP A 303 -28.07 12.57 0.30
CA ASP A 303 -27.57 11.20 0.28
C ASP A 303 -26.53 11.00 1.38
N ARG A 304 -25.57 11.92 1.50
CA ARG A 304 -24.58 11.90 2.59
C ARG A 304 -25.23 12.02 3.97
N LYS A 305 -26.18 12.95 4.18
CA LYS A 305 -26.90 13.05 5.46
C LYS A 305 -27.68 11.77 5.80
N LEU A 306 -28.36 11.17 4.82
CA LEU A 306 -29.07 9.92 4.97
C LEU A 306 -28.11 8.77 5.24
N SER A 307 -26.94 8.76 4.59
CA SER A 307 -25.91 7.75 4.80
C SER A 307 -25.32 7.84 6.21
N ASP A 308 -24.90 9.04 6.65
CA ASP A 308 -24.40 9.30 8.00
C ASP A 308 -25.43 8.89 9.07
N LEU A 309 -26.72 9.19 8.84
CA LEU A 309 -27.80 8.88 9.80
C LEU A 309 -28.22 7.41 9.79
N LEU A 310 -28.60 6.88 8.62
CA LEU A 310 -29.22 5.56 8.48
C LEU A 310 -28.18 4.45 8.45
N VAL A 311 -27.10 4.64 7.72
CA VAL A 311 -26.02 3.65 7.61
C VAL A 311 -25.03 3.86 8.75
N GLY A 312 -24.48 5.06 8.96
CA GLY A 312 -23.58 5.34 10.08
C GLY A 312 -24.21 5.09 11.45
N ARG A 313 -25.13 5.97 11.87
CA ARG A 313 -25.67 5.96 13.25
C ARG A 313 -26.65 4.82 13.55
N PHE A 314 -27.55 4.50 12.62
CA PHE A 314 -28.63 3.52 12.82
C PHE A 314 -28.48 2.25 11.99
N TRP A 315 -27.24 1.89 11.62
CA TRP A 315 -26.90 0.80 10.70
C TRP A 315 -27.83 -0.42 10.70
N ARG A 316 -28.12 -0.97 11.90
CA ARG A 316 -28.83 -2.25 12.06
C ARG A 316 -30.18 -2.24 11.35
N TRP A 317 -30.89 -1.12 11.44
CA TRP A 317 -32.23 -0.94 10.88
C TRP A 317 -32.26 0.07 9.74
N GLY A 318 -31.39 1.09 9.75
CA GLY A 318 -31.35 2.13 8.73
C GLY A 318 -30.87 1.65 7.35
N LYS A 319 -30.20 0.50 7.26
CA LYS A 319 -29.82 -0.10 5.97
C LYS A 319 -31.02 -0.46 5.07
N TYR A 320 -32.18 -0.78 5.63
CA TYR A 320 -33.39 -1.10 4.85
C TYR A 320 -34.02 0.13 4.17
N PRO A 321 -34.34 1.23 4.89
CA PRO A 321 -34.80 2.45 4.23
C PRO A 321 -33.73 3.07 3.34
N PHE A 322 -32.43 2.96 3.69
CA PHE A 322 -31.36 3.45 2.83
C PHE A 322 -31.23 2.64 1.52
N LEU A 323 -31.50 1.33 1.55
CA LEU A 323 -31.60 0.52 0.33
C LEU A 323 -32.76 1.00 -0.57
N GLY A 324 -33.92 1.29 0.02
CA GLY A 324 -35.05 1.90 -0.71
C GLY A 324 -34.67 3.24 -1.34
N TRP A 325 -33.98 4.10 -0.57
CA TRP A 325 -33.43 5.36 -1.07
C TRP A 325 -32.44 5.16 -2.24
N ARG A 326 -31.52 4.19 -2.16
CA ARG A 326 -30.57 3.90 -3.26
C ARG A 326 -31.26 3.43 -4.53
N VAL A 327 -32.30 2.59 -4.41
CA VAL A 327 -33.10 2.13 -5.56
C VAL A 327 -33.81 3.33 -6.19
N PHE A 328 -34.49 4.14 -5.38
CA PHE A 328 -35.13 5.38 -5.83
C PHE A 328 -34.13 6.32 -6.53
N HIS A 329 -32.96 6.54 -5.93
CA HIS A 329 -31.92 7.41 -6.47
C HIS A 329 -31.32 6.87 -7.78
N LYS A 330 -31.16 5.55 -7.92
CA LYS A 330 -30.72 4.92 -9.17
C LYS A 330 -31.72 5.18 -10.30
N VAL A 331 -33.02 5.10 -10.01
CA VAL A 331 -34.08 5.45 -10.98
C VAL A 331 -34.03 6.93 -11.34
N MET A 332 -33.91 7.82 -10.34
CA MET A 332 -33.79 9.26 -10.58
C MET A 332 -32.59 9.63 -11.45
N ARG A 333 -31.47 8.90 -11.34
CA ARG A 333 -30.27 9.11 -12.18
C ARG A 333 -30.48 8.78 -13.66
N LEU A 334 -31.40 7.87 -14.01
CA LEU A 334 -31.71 7.56 -15.41
C LEU A 334 -32.37 8.74 -16.15
N VAL A 335 -32.98 9.66 -15.39
CA VAL A 335 -33.71 10.81 -15.93
C VAL A 335 -32.88 12.10 -15.83
N GLN A 336 -31.64 12.02 -15.35
CA GLN A 336 -30.78 13.17 -15.13
C GLN A 336 -29.60 13.20 -16.09
N PRO A 337 -29.16 14.39 -16.54
CA PRO A 337 -27.96 14.50 -17.34
C PRO A 337 -26.75 13.97 -16.54
N PRO A 338 -25.84 13.23 -17.20
CA PRO A 338 -24.67 12.66 -16.54
C PRO A 338 -23.88 13.74 -15.81
N ALA A 339 -23.36 13.40 -14.63
CA ALA A 339 -22.53 14.32 -13.87
C ALA A 339 -21.27 14.62 -14.68
N LYS A 340 -21.03 15.91 -15.00
CA LYS A 340 -19.80 16.37 -15.67
C LYS A 340 -18.54 16.19 -14.81
N ASP A 341 -18.71 15.99 -13.50
CA ASP A 341 -17.62 15.85 -12.55
C ASP A 341 -17.44 14.38 -12.16
N ALA A 342 -16.52 13.68 -12.85
CA ALA A 342 -16.25 12.26 -12.63
C ALA A 342 -15.46 11.96 -11.33
N PHE A 343 -14.97 12.98 -10.63
CA PHE A 343 -13.99 12.84 -9.55
C PHE A 343 -14.62 13.10 -8.16
N ALA A 344 -15.40 12.15 -7.67
CA ALA A 344 -16.01 12.24 -6.34
C ALA A 344 -15.04 11.81 -5.21
N TYR A 345 -15.37 12.16 -3.97
CA TYR A 345 -14.73 11.65 -2.74
C TYR A 345 -13.21 11.87 -2.64
N GLY A 346 -12.72 12.97 -3.21
CA GLY A 346 -11.30 13.34 -3.19
C GLY A 346 -10.42 12.53 -4.14
N ASN A 347 -10.98 11.89 -5.18
CA ASN A 347 -10.25 11.10 -6.18
C ASN A 347 -9.60 11.97 -7.28
N TRP A 348 -8.76 12.93 -6.89
CA TRP A 348 -8.09 13.84 -7.84
C TRP A 348 -6.80 14.42 -7.25
N HIS A 349 -5.99 15.05 -8.10
CA HIS A 349 -4.70 15.63 -7.73
C HIS A 349 -4.77 16.72 -6.64
N GLY A 350 -5.94 17.32 -6.42
CA GLY A 350 -6.14 18.38 -5.44
C GLY A 350 -6.57 17.90 -4.06
N ASN A 351 -6.58 16.58 -3.81
CA ASN A 351 -6.78 16.03 -2.48
C ASN A 351 -5.67 16.51 -1.54
N ASP A 352 -6.06 17.14 -0.44
CA ASP A 352 -5.15 17.72 0.55
C ASP A 352 -5.34 17.10 1.94
N THR A 353 -5.81 15.85 1.98
CA THR A 353 -6.12 15.12 3.23
C THR A 353 -5.43 13.77 3.28
N ALA A 354 -5.59 12.96 2.23
CA ALA A 354 -5.12 11.57 2.24
C ALA A 354 -3.59 11.46 2.34
N TRP A 355 -2.86 12.41 1.75
CA TRP A 355 -1.40 12.42 1.83
C TRP A 355 -0.90 12.79 3.22
N ARG A 356 -1.59 13.71 3.93
CA ARG A 356 -1.26 14.11 5.32
C ARG A 356 -1.35 12.92 6.26
N MET A 357 -2.46 12.19 6.18
CA MET A 357 -2.66 10.92 6.90
C MET A 357 -1.56 9.91 6.58
N ALA A 358 -1.17 9.76 5.30
CA ALA A 358 -0.13 8.81 4.93
C ALA A 358 1.24 9.18 5.54
N LEU A 359 1.58 10.48 5.60
CA LEU A 359 2.82 10.96 6.24
C LEU A 359 2.78 10.84 7.77
N ASP A 360 1.63 11.07 8.40
CA ASP A 360 1.45 10.83 9.84
C ASP A 360 1.71 9.36 10.20
N LEU A 361 1.13 8.44 9.42
CA LEU A 361 1.35 7.00 9.63
C LEU A 361 2.80 6.58 9.32
N ASN A 362 3.46 7.23 8.36
CA ASN A 362 4.88 7.02 8.08
C ASN A 362 5.76 7.50 9.26
N ARG A 363 5.46 8.66 9.86
CA ARG A 363 6.12 9.13 11.10
C ARG A 363 5.92 8.12 12.23
N ILE A 364 4.68 7.71 12.47
CA ILE A 364 4.36 6.70 13.49
C ILE A 364 5.17 5.41 13.29
N LEU A 365 5.20 4.88 12.07
CA LEU A 365 5.95 3.65 11.76
C LEU A 365 7.42 3.78 12.15
N LEU A 366 8.04 4.91 11.82
CA LEU A 366 9.47 5.09 11.99
C LEU A 366 9.82 5.48 13.42
N THR A 367 9.02 6.29 14.11
CA THR A 367 9.44 6.95 15.36
C THR A 367 8.61 6.62 16.60
N ALA A 368 7.42 6.02 16.49
CA ALA A 368 6.68 5.60 17.69
C ALA A 368 7.35 4.38 18.32
N ASP A 369 7.47 4.26 19.63
CA ASP A 369 7.91 3.01 20.29
C ASP A 369 6.75 2.00 20.48
N ASP A 370 6.98 0.92 21.23
CA ASP A 370 5.96 -0.12 21.50
C ASP A 370 4.80 0.36 22.38
N SER A 371 5.00 1.45 23.14
CA SER A 371 3.98 2.12 23.94
C SER A 371 3.18 3.16 23.14
N GLY A 372 3.63 3.48 21.92
CA GLY A 372 3.03 4.50 21.07
C GLY A 372 3.56 5.92 21.34
N ARG A 373 4.68 6.06 22.04
CA ARG A 373 5.34 7.36 22.24
C ARG A 373 6.26 7.67 21.07
N LEU A 374 6.15 8.87 20.51
CA LEU A 374 7.00 9.35 19.43
C LEU A 374 8.39 9.76 19.94
N HIS A 375 9.40 9.46 19.14
CA HIS A 375 10.80 9.86 19.35
C HIS A 375 11.28 10.77 18.21
N GLU A 376 12.32 11.55 18.45
CA GLU A 376 12.91 12.45 17.43
C GLU A 376 13.61 11.68 16.31
N SER A 377 14.11 10.47 16.60
CA SER A 377 14.82 9.62 15.65
C SER A 377 14.07 8.31 15.39
N PRO A 378 14.22 7.72 14.20
CA PRO A 378 13.63 6.43 13.89
C PRO A 378 14.11 5.32 14.84
N VAL A 379 13.16 4.51 15.33
CA VAL A 379 13.38 3.43 16.32
C VAL A 379 13.29 2.03 15.70
N ARG A 380 12.97 1.92 14.41
CA ARG A 380 12.88 0.64 13.69
C ARG A 380 13.76 0.63 12.46
N ARG A 381 14.27 -0.56 12.13
CA ARG A 381 14.95 -0.81 10.86
C ARG A 381 13.92 -1.06 9.76
N TYR A 382 14.24 -0.64 8.54
CA TYR A 382 13.31 -0.66 7.43
C TYR A 382 13.96 -1.23 6.17
N PHE A 383 13.18 -2.00 5.40
CA PHE A 383 13.51 -2.42 4.05
C PHE A 383 12.24 -2.42 3.19
N SER A 384 12.40 -2.08 1.92
CA SER A 384 11.32 -2.10 0.94
C SER A 384 11.62 -3.06 -0.19
N LEU A 385 10.57 -3.77 -0.63
CA LEU A 385 10.53 -4.43 -1.92
C LEU A 385 9.17 -4.17 -2.58
N ILE A 386 9.14 -3.28 -3.56
CA ILE A 386 7.96 -3.02 -4.36
C ILE A 386 7.78 -4.16 -5.36
N ASP A 387 6.65 -4.86 -5.25
CA ASP A 387 6.20 -5.85 -6.22
C ASP A 387 5.68 -5.13 -7.47
N GLY A 388 6.42 -5.20 -8.58
CA GLY A 388 6.04 -4.62 -9.88
C GLY A 388 6.01 -5.61 -11.02
N VAL A 389 6.12 -6.93 -10.76
CA VAL A 389 6.11 -7.96 -11.82
C VAL A 389 4.86 -7.81 -12.68
N VAL A 390 3.71 -7.65 -12.03
CA VAL A 390 2.51 -7.04 -12.59
C VAL A 390 2.19 -5.78 -11.78
N GLY A 391 2.20 -4.61 -12.43
CA GLY A 391 1.78 -3.33 -11.87
C GLY A 391 0.28 -3.06 -12.09
N GLY A 392 -0.20 -1.97 -11.51
CA GLY A 392 -1.58 -1.51 -11.67
C GLY A 392 -1.67 -0.04 -12.12
N GLN A 393 -2.33 0.24 -13.23
CA GLN A 393 -2.51 1.59 -13.78
C GLN A 393 -3.99 1.99 -13.87
N GLY A 394 -4.28 3.22 -14.27
CA GLY A 394 -5.65 3.69 -14.49
C GLY A 394 -6.39 3.96 -13.17
N ASP A 395 -7.60 3.43 -13.03
CA ASP A 395 -8.52 3.74 -11.92
C ASP A 395 -8.21 2.95 -10.62
N GLY A 396 -6.94 3.00 -10.22
CA GLY A 396 -6.47 2.46 -8.96
C GLY A 396 -6.97 3.27 -7.74
N PRO A 397 -7.02 2.68 -6.54
CA PRO A 397 -6.35 1.42 -6.19
C PRO A 397 -7.23 0.15 -6.27
N LEU A 398 -8.54 0.30 -6.53
CA LEU A 398 -9.51 -0.81 -6.50
C LEU A 398 -9.86 -1.35 -7.88
N HIS A 399 -9.80 -0.51 -8.93
CA HIS A 399 -10.11 -0.86 -10.32
C HIS A 399 -8.87 -0.72 -11.24
N PRO A 400 -7.65 -1.14 -10.83
CA PRO A 400 -6.49 -0.96 -11.69
C PRO A 400 -6.54 -1.90 -12.89
N ASP A 401 -6.09 -1.38 -14.03
CA ASP A 401 -5.72 -2.21 -15.19
C ASP A 401 -4.32 -2.78 -14.97
N ALA A 402 -4.10 -4.02 -15.39
CA ALA A 402 -2.80 -4.66 -15.27
C ALA A 402 -1.78 -3.98 -16.17
N PHE A 403 -0.59 -3.73 -15.64
CA PHE A 403 0.55 -3.25 -16.42
C PHE A 403 1.71 -4.25 -16.29
N PRO A 404 2.25 -4.79 -17.40
CA PRO A 404 3.34 -5.75 -17.37
C PRO A 404 4.70 -5.06 -17.12
N SER A 405 4.96 -4.64 -15.88
CA SER A 405 6.19 -3.90 -15.54
C SER A 405 7.41 -4.81 -15.36
N HIS A 406 7.21 -6.07 -15.00
CA HIS A 406 8.26 -7.11 -14.96
C HIS A 406 9.48 -6.76 -14.09
N VAL A 407 9.27 -5.95 -13.06
CA VAL A 407 10.34 -5.47 -12.17
C VAL A 407 10.02 -5.67 -10.70
N VAL A 408 11.06 -5.73 -9.88
CA VAL A 408 10.99 -5.40 -8.45
C VAL A 408 11.88 -4.19 -8.18
N VAL A 409 11.47 -3.34 -7.25
CA VAL A 409 12.26 -2.16 -6.83
C VAL A 409 12.52 -2.26 -5.33
N VAL A 410 13.78 -2.25 -4.90
CA VAL A 410 14.18 -2.49 -3.50
C VAL A 410 15.09 -1.41 -2.96
N GLY A 411 15.11 -1.24 -1.64
CA GLY A 411 16.05 -0.36 -0.96
C GLY A 411 15.71 -0.18 0.53
N PHE A 412 16.46 0.69 1.21
CA PHE A 412 16.38 0.86 2.66
C PHE A 412 15.61 2.10 3.11
N ASN A 413 15.48 3.10 2.24
CA ASN A 413 14.74 4.33 2.52
C ASN A 413 13.37 4.32 1.79
N PRO A 414 12.22 4.41 2.51
CA PRO A 414 10.91 4.31 1.88
C PRO A 414 10.64 5.40 0.84
N LEU A 415 11.14 6.62 1.08
CA LEU A 415 10.95 7.73 0.15
C LEU A 415 11.87 7.59 -1.08
N ALA A 416 13.11 7.13 -0.91
CA ALA A 416 14.01 6.89 -2.04
C ALA A 416 13.43 5.86 -3.01
N VAL A 417 12.98 4.72 -2.48
CA VAL A 417 12.39 3.64 -3.28
C VAL A 417 11.09 4.09 -3.96
N ASP A 418 10.23 4.83 -3.25
CA ASP A 418 9.00 5.40 -3.82
C ASP A 418 9.28 6.43 -4.92
N TRP A 419 10.30 7.27 -4.75
CA TRP A 419 10.70 8.28 -5.73
C TRP A 419 11.19 7.63 -7.01
N VAL A 420 12.08 6.63 -6.89
CA VAL A 420 12.59 5.85 -8.03
C VAL A 420 11.46 5.13 -8.74
N ALA A 421 10.60 4.41 -8.01
CA ALA A 421 9.50 3.66 -8.60
C ALA A 421 8.44 4.55 -9.24
N THR A 422 8.11 5.70 -8.65
CA THR A 422 7.19 6.68 -9.25
C THR A 422 7.76 7.28 -10.53
N THR A 423 9.07 7.57 -10.52
CA THR A 423 9.80 8.04 -11.70
C THR A 423 9.78 7.00 -12.82
N LEU A 424 9.99 5.72 -12.45
CA LEU A 424 9.95 4.57 -13.35
C LEU A 424 8.56 4.39 -14.00
N MET A 425 7.48 4.63 -13.25
CA MET A 425 6.09 4.61 -13.75
C MET A 425 5.80 5.69 -14.82
N GLY A 426 6.70 6.68 -14.98
CA GLY A 426 6.54 7.79 -15.90
C GLY A 426 5.94 9.06 -15.27
N PHE A 427 5.88 9.11 -13.93
CA PHE A 427 5.36 10.27 -13.19
C PHE A 427 6.50 11.09 -12.57
N ASP A 428 6.25 12.38 -12.38
CA ASP A 428 7.11 13.33 -11.69
C ASP A 428 6.74 13.30 -10.20
N PRO A 429 7.57 12.71 -9.32
CA PRO A 429 7.26 12.62 -7.91
C PRO A 429 7.11 14.00 -7.25
N SER A 430 7.80 15.03 -7.77
CA SER A 430 7.72 16.39 -7.22
C SER A 430 6.34 17.03 -7.38
N ARG A 431 5.54 16.57 -8.35
CA ARG A 431 4.15 17.03 -8.58
C ARG A 431 3.11 16.31 -7.72
N ILE A 432 3.52 15.29 -6.98
CA ILE A 432 2.64 14.55 -6.08
C ILE A 432 2.80 15.12 -4.65
N PRO A 433 1.74 15.70 -4.05
CA PRO A 433 1.81 16.30 -2.71
C PRO A 433 2.36 15.36 -1.63
N MET A 434 2.07 14.06 -1.71
CA MET A 434 2.60 13.07 -0.79
C MET A 434 4.13 13.05 -0.78
N TYR A 435 4.78 13.10 -1.95
CA TYR A 435 6.24 13.01 -2.03
C TYR A 435 6.93 14.36 -1.79
N SER A 436 6.38 15.45 -2.34
CA SER A 436 6.92 16.79 -2.07
C SER A 436 6.91 17.15 -0.59
N ASN A 437 5.89 16.70 0.18
CA ASN A 437 5.84 16.87 1.64
C ASN A 437 6.59 15.77 2.40
N ALA A 438 6.84 14.59 1.82
CA ALA A 438 7.68 13.57 2.44
C ALA A 438 9.17 13.98 2.49
N VAL A 439 9.65 14.78 1.53
CA VAL A 439 11.05 15.26 1.50
C VAL A 439 11.42 16.04 2.77
N PRO A 440 10.70 17.10 3.18
CA PRO A 440 11.01 17.80 4.43
C PRO A 440 10.83 16.89 5.65
N GLN A 441 9.82 16.01 5.68
CA GLN A 441 9.67 15.03 6.77
C GLN A 441 10.92 14.14 6.91
N MET A 442 11.39 13.58 5.79
CA MET A 442 12.56 12.70 5.78
C MET A 442 13.83 13.44 6.23
N ARG A 443 13.96 14.73 5.92
CA ARG A 443 15.09 15.57 6.35
C ARG A 443 15.16 15.81 7.85
N GLU A 444 14.06 15.60 8.59
CA GLU A 444 14.11 15.62 10.05
C GLU A 444 14.98 14.47 10.61
N TRP A 445 15.04 13.34 9.91
CA TRP A 445 15.77 12.13 10.35
C TRP A 445 17.06 11.89 9.56
N VAL A 446 17.08 12.34 8.30
CA VAL A 446 18.20 12.22 7.37
C VAL A 446 18.47 13.62 6.79
N PRO A 447 19.15 14.52 7.51
CA PRO A 447 19.31 15.94 7.11
C PRO A 447 19.88 16.13 5.70
N GLU A 448 20.78 15.23 5.29
CA GLU A 448 21.42 15.19 3.97
C GLU A 448 20.57 14.54 2.87
N PHE A 449 19.30 14.19 3.14
CA PHE A 449 18.40 13.61 2.13
C PHE A 449 18.20 14.56 0.95
N ASP A 450 18.60 14.09 -0.22
CA ASP A 450 18.46 14.79 -1.50
C ASP A 450 18.12 13.78 -2.59
N VAL A 451 17.02 14.04 -3.30
CA VAL A 451 16.53 13.20 -4.39
C VAL A 451 17.50 13.14 -5.58
N ARG A 452 18.44 14.09 -5.68
CA ARG A 452 19.51 14.11 -6.69
C ARG A 452 20.67 13.18 -6.35
N ARG A 453 20.72 12.69 -5.10
CA ARG A 453 21.73 11.74 -4.60
C ARG A 453 21.20 10.30 -4.55
N LEU A 454 20.03 10.04 -5.13
CA LEU A 454 19.51 8.69 -5.26
C LEU A 454 20.35 7.94 -6.29
N HIS A 455 20.75 6.73 -5.93
CA HIS A 455 21.54 5.85 -6.79
C HIS A 455 20.71 4.62 -7.12
N VAL A 456 20.67 4.29 -8.41
CA VAL A 456 19.92 3.14 -8.92
C VAL A 456 20.92 2.12 -9.47
N HIS A 457 20.85 0.89 -8.97
CA HIS A 457 21.54 -0.26 -9.52
C HIS A 457 20.55 -1.10 -10.30
N SER A 458 20.97 -1.68 -11.42
CA SER A 458 20.10 -2.60 -12.16
C SER A 458 20.88 -3.67 -12.91
N ASN A 459 20.19 -4.77 -13.20
CA ASN A 459 20.65 -5.77 -14.14
C ASN A 459 20.30 -5.42 -15.61
N ALA A 460 19.67 -4.26 -15.87
CA ALA A 460 19.48 -3.71 -17.21
C ALA A 460 19.77 -2.20 -17.25
N ALA A 461 20.55 -1.76 -18.25
CA ALA A 461 21.04 -0.38 -18.36
C ALA A 461 19.91 0.67 -18.46
N GLU A 462 18.78 0.33 -19.07
CA GLU A 462 17.62 1.21 -19.19
C GLU A 462 17.02 1.62 -17.84
N TYR A 463 17.07 0.72 -16.84
CA TYR A 463 16.56 1.01 -15.50
C TYR A 463 17.58 1.77 -14.65
N GLU A 464 18.87 1.52 -14.85
CA GLU A 464 19.95 2.27 -14.17
C GLU A 464 19.87 3.77 -14.51
N GLN A 465 19.42 4.10 -15.71
CA GLN A 465 19.24 5.48 -16.19
C GLN A 465 17.84 6.06 -15.91
N ALA A 466 16.95 5.34 -15.20
CA ALA A 466 15.54 5.72 -15.06
C ALA A 466 15.31 7.14 -14.48
N LEU A 467 16.20 7.60 -13.60
CA LEU A 467 16.11 8.94 -13.00
C LEU A 467 16.50 10.07 -13.95
N ILE A 468 17.44 9.82 -14.86
CA ILE A 468 18.04 10.85 -15.74
C ILE A 468 17.50 10.78 -17.17
N SER A 469 16.90 9.67 -17.56
CA SER A 469 16.32 9.51 -18.89
C SER A 469 15.25 10.59 -19.14
N PRO A 470 15.29 11.30 -20.28
CA PRO A 470 14.25 12.26 -20.66
C PRO A 470 12.94 11.55 -21.03
N ASN A 471 13.04 10.31 -21.52
CA ASN A 471 11.89 9.49 -21.84
C ASN A 471 11.56 8.56 -20.66
N PRO A 472 10.28 8.46 -20.27
CA PRO A 472 9.89 7.56 -19.20
C PRO A 472 10.04 6.10 -19.65
N VAL A 473 10.57 5.26 -18.78
CA VAL A 473 10.76 3.83 -19.06
C VAL A 473 9.39 3.14 -19.19
N PHE A 474 8.49 3.41 -18.24
CA PHE A 474 7.09 3.01 -18.35
C PHE A 474 6.18 4.22 -18.55
N ARG A 475 5.03 3.98 -19.19
CA ARG A 475 3.99 5.00 -19.39
C ARG A 475 2.70 4.54 -18.73
N PHE A 476 2.68 4.54 -17.40
CA PHE A 476 1.46 4.19 -16.67
C PHE A 476 0.37 5.21 -16.96
N ALA A 477 -0.83 4.74 -17.26
CA ALA A 477 -2.01 5.60 -17.23
C ALA A 477 -2.26 6.07 -15.80
N SER A 478 -2.25 7.38 -15.57
CA SER A 478 -2.65 7.94 -14.28
C SER A 478 -4.15 7.76 -14.03
N ALA A 479 -4.56 7.87 -12.77
CA ALA A 479 -5.98 7.85 -12.43
C ALA A 479 -6.70 9.03 -13.11
N PRO A 480 -7.99 8.89 -13.47
CA PRO A 480 -8.72 9.92 -14.20
C PRO A 480 -8.56 11.35 -13.65
N GLY A 481 -8.57 11.54 -12.33
CA GLY A 481 -8.40 12.84 -11.67
C GLY A 481 -6.96 13.38 -11.57
N TRP A 482 -5.99 12.67 -12.16
CA TRP A 482 -4.56 13.00 -12.18
C TRP A 482 -3.99 13.19 -13.60
N ARG A 483 -4.78 12.91 -14.64
CA ARG A 483 -4.34 12.99 -16.04
C ARG A 483 -3.84 14.38 -16.41
N GLY A 484 -2.64 14.42 -16.99
CA GLY A 484 -1.98 15.64 -17.45
C GLY A 484 -1.40 16.49 -16.33
N LYS A 485 -1.24 15.93 -15.13
CA LYS A 485 -0.78 16.65 -13.93
C LYS A 485 0.51 16.10 -13.36
N VAL A 486 0.77 14.80 -13.56
CA VAL A 486 1.92 14.11 -12.96
C VAL A 486 2.85 13.50 -13.99
N GLU A 487 2.42 13.35 -15.22
CA GLU A 487 3.19 12.71 -16.28
C GLU A 487 4.47 13.53 -16.60
N ARG A 488 5.60 12.82 -16.78
CA ARG A 488 6.89 13.40 -17.21
C ARG A 488 6.98 13.63 -18.71
N TYR A 489 5.94 13.24 -19.45
CA TYR A 489 5.86 13.28 -20.90
C TYR A 489 4.63 14.09 -21.31
N GLU A 490 4.68 14.71 -22.49
CA GLU A 490 3.48 15.28 -23.09
C GLU A 490 2.52 14.15 -23.45
N LEU A 491 1.29 14.24 -22.99
CA LEU A 491 0.22 13.37 -23.47
C LEU A 491 -0.07 13.78 -24.91
N GLU A 492 0.05 12.86 -25.85
CA GLU A 492 -0.51 13.07 -27.18
C GLU A 492 -1.97 13.44 -26.99
N THR A 493 -2.33 14.66 -27.42
CA THR A 493 -3.71 15.09 -27.45
C THR A 493 -4.40 14.17 -28.43
N VAL A 494 -5.04 13.12 -27.92
CA VAL A 494 -6.11 12.46 -28.63
C VAL A 494 -7.10 13.58 -28.89
N ARG A 495 -7.15 14.04 -30.15
CA ARG A 495 -8.28 14.83 -30.63
C ARG A 495 -9.48 13.98 -30.25
N GLU A 496 -10.27 14.43 -29.29
CA GLU A 496 -11.61 13.91 -29.08
C GLU A 496 -12.33 14.20 -30.39
N ASP A 497 -12.22 13.28 -31.34
CA ASP A 497 -13.22 13.15 -32.39
C ASP A 497 -14.52 12.98 -31.63
N GLN A 498 -15.38 13.98 -31.76
CA GLN A 498 -16.79 13.91 -31.41
C GLN A 498 -17.43 12.89 -32.36
N GLY A 499 -17.12 11.62 -32.15
CA GLY A 499 -17.75 10.49 -32.80
C GLY A 499 -18.72 9.88 -31.82
N GLU A 500 -20.01 10.07 -32.07
CA GLU A 500 -21.08 9.24 -31.52
C GLU A 500 -20.66 7.76 -31.64
N GLN A 501 -20.35 7.12 -30.51
CA GLN A 501 -20.31 5.67 -30.43
C GLN A 501 -21.39 5.20 -29.47
N ALA A 502 -22.31 4.46 -30.08
CA ALA A 502 -23.51 3.90 -29.52
C ALA A 502 -23.23 2.95 -28.33
N ASP A 503 -24.15 3.02 -27.39
CA ASP A 503 -24.35 2.19 -26.22
C ASP A 503 -24.38 0.68 -26.55
N PRO A 504 -23.48 -0.17 -26.01
CA PRO A 504 -23.64 -1.61 -26.05
C PRO A 504 -24.13 -2.11 -24.69
N ILE A 505 -25.43 -1.94 -24.43
CA ILE A 505 -26.18 -2.79 -23.50
C ILE A 505 -27.32 -3.45 -24.28
N LEU A 506 -27.03 -4.63 -24.82
CA LEU A 506 -27.96 -5.74 -24.96
C LEU A 506 -27.14 -7.04 -24.93
N GLN A 507 -26.81 -7.49 -23.72
CA GLN A 507 -26.96 -8.89 -23.25
C GLN A 507 -26.53 -9.05 -21.80
#